data_AF-A0A3D0KS13-F1
#
_entry.id   AF-A0A3D0KS13-F1
#
_cell.length_a   1.000
_cell.length_b   1.000
_cell.length_c   1.000
_cell.angle_alpha   90.00
_cell.angle_beta   90.00
_cell.angle_gamma   90.00
#
_symmetry.space_group_name_H-M   'P 1'
#
loop_
_entity.id
_entity.type
_entity.pdbx_description
1 polymer ?
#
loop_
_entity_poly.entity_id
_entity_poly.type
_entity_poly.pdbx_seq_one_letter_code
_entity_poly.pdbx_strand_id
1 'polypeptide(L)'
;MADNRFMNTAAAEASQIDLGLRSYMLGVYNHMTTALLMTGFFAYAMKWMVLNVAGVGQLVYGSPLKWVVMLAPLGMVFWLSARIQSMSATKARNLFYVYAALMGVSLSSILLLYTGGSVARAFFITAGAFAGLSIYGYTTKRSLSA
;
A
#
# COMPACT_ATOMS: atom_id res chain seq x y z
N MET A 1 -42.81 -23.00 -27.76
CA MET A 1 -41.52 -22.31 -27.90
C MET A 1 -41.55 -21.14 -26.94
N ALA A 2 -40.92 -21.27 -25.76
CA ALA A 2 -40.84 -20.16 -24.81
C ALA A 2 -39.82 -19.16 -25.33
N ASP A 3 -40.26 -17.91 -25.50
CA ASP A 3 -39.46 -16.82 -26.05
C ASP A 3 -38.41 -16.38 -25.02
N ASN A 4 -37.15 -16.80 -25.21
CA ASN A 4 -36.02 -16.44 -24.35
C ASN A 4 -35.54 -14.98 -24.53
N ARG A 5 -36.33 -14.13 -25.20
CA ARG A 5 -35.97 -12.73 -25.51
C ARG A 5 -35.96 -11.80 -24.32
N PHE A 6 -36.53 -12.22 -23.19
CA PHE A 6 -36.47 -11.52 -21.90
C PHE A 6 -35.49 -12.19 -20.93
N MET A 7 -34.42 -12.82 -21.42
CA MET A 7 -33.26 -13.14 -20.60
C MET A 7 -32.54 -11.84 -20.20
N ASN A 8 -33.25 -11.07 -19.37
CA ASN A 8 -32.77 -10.44 -18.16
C ASN A 8 -31.77 -9.32 -18.37
N THR A 9 -32.26 -8.18 -18.91
CA THR A 9 -31.54 -6.90 -18.87
C THR A 9 -31.02 -6.59 -17.47
N ALA A 10 -31.75 -6.92 -16.41
CA ALA A 10 -31.31 -6.76 -15.03
C ALA A 10 -30.15 -7.69 -14.61
N ALA A 11 -30.08 -8.94 -15.09
CA ALA A 11 -28.91 -9.79 -14.89
C ALA A 11 -27.72 -9.40 -15.78
N ALA A 12 -27.99 -8.92 -17.00
CA ALA A 12 -26.95 -8.33 -17.84
C ALA A 12 -26.37 -7.07 -17.16
N GLU A 13 -27.19 -6.20 -16.59
CA GLU A 13 -26.79 -4.99 -15.88
C GLU A 13 -26.07 -5.31 -14.56
N ALA A 14 -26.57 -6.28 -13.78
CA ALA A 14 -25.88 -6.77 -12.57
C ALA A 14 -24.50 -7.38 -12.89
N SER A 15 -24.38 -8.14 -13.99
CA SER A 15 -23.08 -8.68 -14.42
C SER A 15 -22.11 -7.60 -14.93
N GLN A 16 -22.61 -6.55 -15.60
CA GLN A 16 -21.78 -5.41 -16.02
C GLN A 16 -21.27 -4.60 -14.82
N ILE A 17 -22.10 -4.41 -13.78
CA ILE A 17 -21.71 -3.75 -12.53
C ILE A 17 -20.61 -4.54 -11.80
N ASP A 18 -20.74 -5.86 -11.72
CA ASP A 18 -19.73 -6.75 -11.11
C ASP A 18 -18.39 -6.68 -11.85
N LEU A 19 -18.42 -6.73 -13.19
CA LEU A 19 -17.21 -6.58 -14.02
C LEU A 19 -16.53 -5.22 -13.80
N GLY A 20 -17.30 -4.13 -13.74
CA GLY A 20 -16.80 -2.79 -13.45
C GLY A 20 -16.15 -2.71 -12.08
N LEU A 21 -16.82 -3.20 -11.03
CA LEU A 21 -16.30 -3.21 -9.66
C LEU A 21 -15.04 -4.05 -9.54
N ARG A 22 -15.01 -5.24 -10.15
CA ARG A 22 -13.83 -6.09 -10.18
C ARG A 22 -12.65 -5.41 -10.85
N SER A 23 -12.88 -4.77 -12.00
CA SER A 23 -11.82 -4.03 -12.72
C SER A 23 -11.26 -2.88 -11.89
N TYR A 24 -12.13 -2.15 -11.18
CA TYR A 24 -11.75 -1.09 -10.26
C TYR A 24 -10.90 -1.62 -9.10
N MET A 25 -11.37 -2.69 -8.44
CA MET A 25 -10.65 -3.32 -7.32
C MET A 25 -9.29 -3.86 -7.74
N LEU A 26 -9.18 -4.49 -8.92
CA LEU A 26 -7.89 -4.92 -9.48
C LEU A 26 -6.94 -3.74 -9.71
N GLY A 27 -7.46 -2.60 -10.19
CA GLY A 27 -6.69 -1.37 -10.31
C GLY A 27 -6.14 -0.88 -8.97
N VAL A 28 -6.99 -0.88 -7.93
CA VAL A 28 -6.58 -0.52 -6.56
C VAL A 28 -5.50 -1.47 -6.04
N TYR A 29 -5.68 -2.78 -6.17
CA TYR A 29 -4.70 -3.77 -5.71
C TYR A 29 -3.37 -3.68 -6.45
N ASN A 30 -3.39 -3.39 -7.75
CA ASN A 30 -2.16 -3.13 -8.51
C ASN A 30 -1.42 -1.92 -7.94
N HIS A 31 -2.11 -0.79 -7.72
CA HIS A 31 -1.48 0.39 -7.14
C HIS A 31 -0.89 0.13 -5.76
N MET A 32 -1.62 -0.58 -4.88
CA MET A 32 -1.14 -0.94 -3.54
C MET A 32 0.08 -1.87 -3.59
N THR A 33 0.04 -2.89 -4.45
CA THR A 33 1.14 -3.84 -4.61
C THR A 33 2.39 -3.15 -5.14
N THR A 34 2.26 -2.31 -6.17
CA THR A 34 3.37 -1.53 -6.72
C THR A 34 3.97 -0.59 -5.67
N ALA A 35 3.14 0.12 -4.90
CA ALA A 35 3.62 1.02 -3.85
C ALA A 35 4.30 0.26 -2.71
N LEU A 36 3.82 -0.93 -2.35
CA LEU A 36 4.46 -1.78 -1.36
C LEU A 36 5.86 -2.25 -1.83
N LEU A 37 5.97 -2.69 -3.08
CA LEU A 37 7.26 -3.04 -3.70
C LEU A 37 8.21 -1.84 -3.72
N MET A 38 7.71 -0.67 -4.06
CA MET A 38 8.47 0.58 -4.05
C MET A 38 8.97 0.91 -2.63
N THR A 39 8.11 0.76 -1.61
CA THR A 39 8.48 0.95 -0.20
C THR A 39 9.63 0.02 0.20
N GLY A 40 9.52 -1.27 -0.12
CA GLY A 40 10.58 -2.26 0.14
C GLY A 40 11.88 -1.95 -0.58
N PHE A 41 11.79 -1.52 -1.84
CA PHE A 41 12.94 -1.09 -2.63
C PHE A 41 13.68 0.09 -2.00
N PHE A 42 12.97 1.17 -1.63
CA PHE A 42 13.58 2.34 -1.00
C PHE A 42 14.14 2.02 0.39
N ALA A 43 13.48 1.15 1.16
CA ALA A 43 14.01 0.69 2.44
C ALA A 43 15.34 -0.06 2.28
N TYR A 44 15.42 -0.96 1.31
CA TYR A 44 16.64 -1.71 1.01
C TYR A 44 17.74 -0.81 0.44
N ALA A 45 17.41 0.06 -0.52
CA ALA A 45 18.36 1.01 -1.11
C ALA A 45 18.97 1.93 -0.06
N MET A 46 18.15 2.44 0.87
CA MET A 46 18.62 3.27 1.97
C MET A 46 19.53 2.49 2.93
N LYS A 47 19.14 1.27 3.31
CA LYS A 47 20.01 0.38 4.10
C LYS A 47 21.35 0.17 3.40
N TRP A 48 21.34 -0.14 2.11
CA TRP A 48 22.55 -0.35 1.33
C TRP A 48 23.42 0.91 1.31
N MET A 49 22.84 2.09 1.10
CA MET A 49 23.57 3.36 1.09
C MET A 49 24.22 3.65 2.44
N VAL A 50 23.50 3.41 3.54
CA VAL A 50 24.01 3.62 4.91
C VAL A 50 25.23 2.73 5.19
N LEU A 51 25.24 1.50 4.67
CA LEU A 51 26.32 0.53 4.92
C LEU A 51 27.52 0.69 3.97
N ASN A 52 27.31 1.20 2.75
CA ASN A 52 28.35 1.22 1.71
C ASN A 52 28.87 2.62 1.38
N VAL A 53 28.16 3.70 1.75
CA VAL A 53 28.56 5.08 1.48
C VAL A 53 29.00 5.75 2.79
N ALA A 54 30.28 6.13 2.84
CA ALA A 54 30.85 6.79 4.01
C ALA A 54 30.09 8.08 4.36
N GLY A 55 29.82 8.27 5.66
CA GLY A 55 29.16 9.47 6.19
C GLY A 55 27.63 9.49 6.10
N VAL A 56 26.99 8.67 5.26
CA VAL A 56 25.51 8.65 5.14
C VAL A 56 24.85 8.21 6.43
N GLY A 57 25.34 7.14 7.06
CA GLY A 57 24.79 6.67 8.34
C GLY A 57 24.86 7.73 9.45
N GLN A 58 26.00 8.43 9.56
CA GLN A 58 26.18 9.49 10.55
C GLN A 58 25.31 10.71 10.24
N LEU A 59 25.19 11.10 8.97
CA LEU A 59 24.35 12.20 8.55
C LEU A 59 22.87 11.93 8.85
N VAL A 60 22.39 10.73 8.54
CA VAL A 60 20.97 10.41 8.62
C VAL A 60 20.54 10.07 10.05
N TYR A 61 21.31 9.24 10.76
CA TYR A 61 20.93 8.74 12.08
C TYR A 61 21.67 9.41 13.24
N GLY A 62 22.85 9.98 12.98
CA GLY A 62 23.65 10.71 13.98
C GLY A 62 23.29 12.19 14.11
N SER A 63 22.50 12.75 13.19
CA SER A 63 22.06 14.15 13.21
C SER A 63 20.57 14.31 13.54
N PRO A 64 20.07 15.53 13.79
CA PRO A 64 18.63 15.81 13.94
C PRO A 64 17.79 15.40 12.71
N LEU A 65 18.41 15.15 11.56
CA LEU A 65 17.75 14.67 10.35
C LEU A 65 16.97 13.36 10.56
N LYS A 66 17.38 12.54 11.54
CA LYS A 66 16.67 11.30 11.90
C LYS A 66 15.20 11.55 12.23
N TRP A 67 14.89 12.66 12.91
CA TRP A 67 13.53 13.02 13.30
C TRP A 67 12.71 13.43 12.10
N VAL A 68 13.34 14.13 11.16
CA VAL A 68 12.70 14.50 9.89
C VAL A 68 12.37 13.24 9.11
N VAL A 69 13.32 12.32 8.93
CA VAL A 69 13.09 11.07 8.20
C VAL A 69 11.99 10.22 8.86
N MET A 70 11.97 10.16 10.19
CA MET A 70 10.99 9.39 10.95
C MET A 70 9.58 9.99 10.89
N LEU A 71 9.47 11.32 11.01
CA LEU A 71 8.18 12.03 11.09
C LEU A 71 7.65 12.49 9.73
N ALA A 72 8.47 12.54 8.69
CA ALA A 72 8.05 12.99 7.36
C ALA A 72 6.88 12.18 6.78
N PRO A 73 6.84 10.84 6.87
CA PRO A 73 5.67 10.09 6.39
C PRO A 73 4.40 10.45 7.18
N LEU A 74 4.51 10.65 8.49
CA LEU A 74 3.40 11.03 9.36
C LEU A 74 2.85 12.42 8.96
N GLY A 75 3.73 13.40 8.74
CA GLY A 75 3.33 14.72 8.25
C GLY A 75 2.68 14.65 6.87
N MET A 76 3.23 13.84 5.97
CA MET A 76 2.71 13.67 4.62
C MET A 76 1.32 13.02 4.62
N VAL A 77 1.07 12.01 5.45
CA VAL A 77 -0.26 11.36 5.49
C VAL A 77 -1.32 12.29 6.04
N PHE A 78 -1.01 13.11 7.05
CA PHE A 78 -1.95 14.12 7.55
C PHE A 78 -2.27 15.17 6.49
N TRP A 79 -1.23 15.69 5.83
CA TRP A 79 -1.41 16.67 4.76
C TRP A 79 -2.21 16.10 3.58
N LEU A 80 -1.90 14.87 3.16
CA LEU A 80 -2.62 14.19 2.08
C LEU A 80 -4.08 13.97 2.49
N SER A 81 -4.33 13.48 3.70
CA SER A 81 -5.70 13.26 4.21
C SER A 81 -6.52 14.55 4.25
N ALA A 82 -5.92 15.67 4.64
CA ALA A 82 -6.59 16.98 4.67
C ALA A 82 -6.90 17.53 3.27
N ARG A 83 -6.08 17.21 2.26
CA ARG A 83 -6.19 17.77 0.90
C ARG A 83 -6.83 16.82 -0.12
N ILE A 84 -6.95 15.53 0.17
CA ILE A 84 -7.32 14.49 -0.80
C ILE A 84 -8.64 14.78 -1.53
N GLN A 85 -9.62 15.36 -0.84
CA GLN A 85 -10.94 15.71 -1.38
C GLN A 85 -10.89 16.83 -2.43
N SER A 86 -9.82 17.63 -2.42
CA SER A 86 -9.62 18.76 -3.34
C SER A 86 -8.64 18.45 -4.48
N MET A 87 -8.17 17.20 -4.59
CA MET A 87 -7.13 16.80 -5.53
C MET A 87 -7.68 15.95 -6.67
N SER A 88 -7.10 16.12 -7.86
CA SER A 88 -7.38 15.18 -8.95
C SER A 88 -6.83 13.78 -8.62
N ALA A 89 -7.49 12.74 -9.14
CA ALA A 89 -7.10 11.36 -8.91
C ALA A 89 -5.63 11.09 -9.31
N THR A 90 -5.17 11.64 -10.43
CA THR A 90 -3.78 11.52 -10.89
C THR A 90 -2.78 12.13 -9.90
N LYS A 91 -3.10 13.31 -9.35
CA LYS A 91 -2.23 13.99 -8.40
C LYS A 91 -2.15 13.21 -7.08
N ALA A 92 -3.30 12.75 -6.59
CA ALA A 92 -3.39 11.90 -5.40
C ALA A 92 -2.57 10.61 -5.56
N ARG A 93 -2.68 9.95 -6.71
CA ARG A 93 -1.90 8.74 -7.02
C ARG A 93 -0.40 9.00 -7.04
N ASN A 94 0.05 10.07 -7.68
CA ASN A 94 1.48 10.40 -7.72
C ASN A 94 2.02 10.69 -6.31
N LEU A 95 1.28 11.43 -5.50
CA LEU A 95 1.62 11.69 -4.11
C LEU A 95 1.63 10.42 -3.26
N PHE A 96 0.74 9.47 -3.53
CA PHE A 96 0.76 8.17 -2.89
C PHE A 96 2.06 7.40 -3.17
N TYR A 97 2.60 7.46 -4.39
CA TYR A 97 3.90 6.85 -4.70
C TYR A 97 5.08 7.59 -4.03
N VAL A 98 5.02 8.93 -3.95
CA VAL A 98 6.02 9.71 -3.18
C VAL A 98 5.96 9.33 -1.70
N TYR A 99 4.76 9.20 -1.13
CA TYR A 99 4.54 8.72 0.23
C TYR A 99 5.11 7.32 0.44
N ALA A 100 4.89 6.39 -0.48
CA ALA A 100 5.44 5.05 -0.42
C ALA A 100 6.99 5.04 -0.41
N ALA A 101 7.63 5.86 -1.25
CA ALA A 101 9.08 6.01 -1.25
C ALA A 101 9.60 6.57 0.08
N LEU A 102 8.95 7.61 0.61
CA LEU A 102 9.28 8.24 1.88
C LEU A 102 9.12 7.26 3.06
N MET A 103 8.03 6.48 3.07
CA MET A 103 7.82 5.39 4.01
C MET A 103 8.95 4.36 3.95
N GLY A 104 9.41 3.99 2.75
CA GLY A 104 10.53 3.07 2.58
C GLY A 104 11.81 3.59 3.23
N VAL A 105 12.16 4.85 2.97
CA VAL A 105 13.32 5.50 3.58
C VAL A 105 13.20 5.52 5.12
N SER A 106 12.03 5.81 5.67
CA SER A 106 11.80 5.78 7.12
C SER A 106 11.98 4.37 7.73
N LEU A 107 11.41 3.34 7.09
CA LEU A 107 11.46 1.95 7.53
C LEU A 107 12.84 1.28 7.36
N SER A 108 13.76 1.89 6.60
CA SER A 108 15.13 1.37 6.45
C SER A 108 15.86 1.18 7.79
N SER A 109 15.53 2.00 8.79
CA SER A 109 16.04 1.88 10.17
C SER A 109 15.73 0.51 10.78
N ILE A 110 14.54 -0.05 10.53
CA ILE A 110 14.15 -1.39 10.99
C ILE A 110 15.04 -2.46 10.36
N LEU A 111 15.38 -2.32 9.07
CA LEU A 111 16.24 -3.28 8.36
C LEU A 111 17.71 -3.24 8.79
N LEU A 112 18.13 -2.18 9.49
CA LEU A 112 19.44 -2.04 10.10
C LEU A 112 19.50 -2.65 11.51
N LEU A 113 18.40 -2.54 12.28
CA LEU A 113 18.34 -3.03 13.65
C LEU A 113 17.97 -4.52 13.75
N TYR A 114 17.13 -5.02 12.83
CA TYR A 114 16.63 -6.40 12.87
C TYR A 114 17.25 -7.28 11.78
N THR A 115 17.31 -8.58 12.06
CA THR A 115 17.79 -9.57 11.09
C THR A 115 16.80 -9.74 9.93
N GLY A 116 17.30 -10.12 8.75
CA GLY A 116 16.45 -10.42 7.59
C GLY A 116 15.44 -11.53 7.88
N GLY A 117 15.81 -12.52 8.69
CA GLY A 117 14.88 -13.58 9.12
C GLY A 117 13.72 -13.05 9.96
N SER A 118 13.97 -12.13 10.89
CA SER A 118 12.91 -11.50 11.70
C SER A 118 11.95 -10.68 10.84
N VAL A 119 12.50 -9.89 9.91
CA VAL A 119 11.70 -9.05 9.00
C VAL A 119 10.85 -9.91 8.06
N ALA A 120 11.45 -10.94 7.46
CA ALA A 120 10.72 -11.84 6.57
C ALA A 120 9.58 -12.56 7.29
N ARG A 121 9.82 -13.04 8.52
CA ARG A 121 8.77 -13.65 9.34
C ARG A 121 7.62 -12.68 9.61
N ALA A 122 7.92 -11.47 10.05
CA ALA A 122 6.89 -10.45 10.30
C ALA A 122 6.09 -10.13 9.02
N PHE A 123 6.75 -10.01 7.88
CA PHE A 123 6.10 -9.79 6.58
C PHE A 123 5.16 -10.93 6.21
N PHE A 124 5.62 -12.19 6.23
CA PHE A 124 4.77 -13.31 5.82
C PHE A 124 3.62 -13.60 6.79
N ILE A 125 3.82 -13.38 8.10
CA ILE A 125 2.75 -13.49 9.09
C ILE A 125 1.66 -12.44 8.81
N THR A 126 2.05 -11.18 8.63
CA THR A 126 1.09 -10.09 8.40
C THR A 126 0.40 -10.21 7.03
N ALA A 127 1.14 -10.56 5.98
CA ALA A 127 0.59 -10.81 4.66
C ALA A 127 -0.38 -12.01 4.65
N GLY A 128 -0.03 -13.10 5.32
CA GLY A 128 -0.89 -14.28 5.47
C GLY A 128 -2.17 -13.97 6.25
N ALA A 129 -2.05 -13.22 7.35
CA ALA A 129 -3.20 -12.77 8.13
C ALA A 129 -4.13 -11.86 7.31
N PHE A 130 -3.57 -10.89 6.58
CA PHE A 130 -4.34 -10.02 5.69
C PHE A 130 -5.02 -10.80 4.57
N ALA A 131 -4.33 -11.74 3.93
CA ALA A 131 -4.89 -12.58 2.88
C ALA A 131 -6.03 -13.45 3.43
N GLY A 132 -5.84 -14.09 4.59
CA GLY A 132 -6.87 -14.89 5.26
C GLY A 132 -8.12 -14.07 5.60
N LEU A 133 -7.93 -12.89 6.18
CA LEU A 133 -9.04 -11.97 6.48
C LEU A 133 -9.71 -11.42 5.22
N SER A 134 -8.97 -11.16 4.16
CA SER A 134 -9.51 -10.69 2.87
C SER A 134 -10.38 -11.77 2.21
N ILE A 135 -9.93 -13.02 2.22
CA ILE A 135 -10.72 -14.16 1.74
C ILE A 135 -11.98 -14.32 2.60
N TYR A 136 -11.84 -14.25 3.94
CA TYR A 136 -12.99 -14.33 4.83
C TYR A 136 -14.00 -13.20 4.57
N GLY A 137 -13.53 -11.96 4.44
CA GLY A 137 -14.38 -10.80 4.15
C GLY A 137 -15.11 -10.90 2.81
N TYR A 138 -14.51 -11.54 1.80
CA TYR A 138 -15.14 -11.75 0.49
C TYR A 138 -16.10 -12.94 0.46
N THR A 139 -15.83 -13.99 1.27
CA THR A 139 -16.59 -15.26 1.21
C THR A 139 -17.67 -15.38 2.28
N THR A 140 -17.57 -14.62 3.38
CA THR A 140 -18.54 -14.67 4.46
C THR A 140 -19.88 -14.07 4.02
N LYS A 141 -20.98 -14.73 4.41
CA LYS A 141 -22.35 -14.25 4.17
C LYS A 141 -22.88 -13.40 5.33
N ARG A 142 -22.11 -13.28 6.40
CA ARG A 142 -22.48 -12.49 7.57
C ARG A 142 -22.29 -11.02 7.23
N SER A 143 -23.30 -10.18 7.50
CA SER A 143 -23.12 -8.74 7.36
C SER A 143 -22.02 -8.25 8.30
N LEU A 144 -21.04 -7.53 7.75
CA LEU A 144 -19.93 -6.91 8.47
C LEU A 144 -20.08 -5.38 8.57
N SER A 145 -21.24 -4.85 8.16
CA SER A 145 -21.59 -3.45 8.43
C SER A 145 -21.84 -3.27 9.92
N ALA A 146 -21.14 -2.31 10.54
CA ALA A 146 -21.43 -1.85 11.89
C ALA A 146 -22.80 -1.17 11.96
#